data_AF-A0A7C4G4L0-F1
#
_entry.id   AF-A0A7C4G4L0-F1
#
_cell.length_a   1.000
_cell.length_b   1.000
_cell.length_c   1.000
_cell.angle_alpha   90.00
_cell.angle_beta   90.00
_cell.angle_gamma   90.00
#
_symmetry.space_group_name_H-M   'P 1'
#
loop_
_entity.id
_entity.type
_entity.pdbx_description
1 polymer ?
#
loop_
_entity_poly.entity_id
_entity_poly.type
_entity_poly.pdbx_seq_one_letter_code
_entity_poly.pdbx_strand_id
1 'polypeptide(L)'
;MRSEGTTMVRMLAVLLFVAAQLPAAVGVRLIMGLGDRQQVRWDGSVTVDRGRITGIDGWRFEANDEISGNSWKMSTRSIRLFGAAKKGQPPVVANGVIVWVDAPEDRATLEVKTAQGNFRVALSDIPYGKSIRALNGRVMADRIPMAVQITKNGEEQDYPAAAVDKTGAIWLAYVEFKHHPEHNRIRANYQERPKNFDDLRAPTGGDRILLQRIAGASAEPPIPMSEAGGDVYRPAVAVDGAGKVWVFWSANVKGDFDLWARPVEGGKPGAALRLTNAPDADVFPVATADSSGRVWVAWQAWRNGKAAIWAAVQDGNKFSAPAPVSSSSGNEWNPAIAAGAGGRVTVAWDSYRNGNYDIFARTATAPGKWGPERPLVHSARYEAYPSIAYDHQNRLWLTKKAVNSGARISARMRQRV
;
A
#
# COMPACT_ATOMS: atom_id res chain seq x y z
N MET A 1 -31.87 17.93 62.48
CA MET A 1 -31.03 16.71 62.59
C MET A 1 -31.65 15.65 61.68
N ARG A 2 -30.95 15.30 60.58
CA ARG A 2 -31.03 14.10 59.70
C ARG A 2 -32.42 13.55 59.30
N SER A 3 -32.72 13.15 58.08
CA SER A 3 -32.09 13.17 56.75
C SER A 3 -33.16 12.64 55.78
N GLU A 4 -33.54 13.38 54.75
CA GLU A 4 -34.34 12.84 53.65
C GLU A 4 -33.41 12.39 52.52
N GLY A 5 -33.53 11.12 52.14
CA GLY A 5 -32.72 10.49 51.11
C GLY A 5 -33.29 10.73 49.73
N THR A 6 -32.56 11.45 48.90
CA THR A 6 -32.86 11.61 47.48
C THR A 6 -32.19 10.48 46.69
N THR A 7 -32.98 9.57 46.15
CA THR A 7 -32.53 8.49 45.26
C THR A 7 -32.16 9.07 43.90
N MET A 8 -30.86 9.18 43.60
CA MET A 8 -30.39 9.53 42.24
C MET A 8 -30.65 8.37 41.28
N VAL A 9 -31.55 8.59 40.32
CA VAL A 9 -31.71 7.74 39.14
C VAL A 9 -30.50 7.96 38.23
N ARG A 10 -29.63 6.94 38.11
CA ARG A 10 -28.53 6.92 37.14
C ARG A 10 -29.10 6.73 35.74
N MET A 11 -29.14 7.79 34.96
CA MET A 11 -29.46 7.76 33.54
C MET A 11 -28.29 7.11 32.78
N LEU A 12 -28.46 5.86 32.35
CA LEU A 12 -27.48 5.15 31.55
C LEU A 12 -27.57 5.67 30.10
N ALA A 13 -26.68 6.57 29.72
CA ALA A 13 -26.56 7.01 28.33
C ALA A 13 -26.00 5.86 27.49
N VAL A 14 -26.87 5.18 26.75
CA VAL A 14 -26.47 4.23 25.70
C VAL A 14 -25.90 5.06 24.55
N LEU A 15 -24.57 5.17 24.49
CA LEU A 15 -23.85 5.64 23.32
C LEU A 15 -24.03 4.59 22.21
N LEU A 16 -25.02 4.80 21.35
CA LEU A 16 -25.07 4.14 20.05
C LEU A 16 -23.84 4.60 19.26
N PHE A 17 -22.86 3.71 19.13
CA PHE A 17 -21.88 3.82 18.07
C PHE A 17 -22.62 3.71 16.74
N VAL A 18 -22.94 4.86 16.13
CA VAL A 18 -23.14 4.89 14.68
C VAL A 18 -21.77 4.57 14.11
N ALA A 19 -21.53 3.29 13.80
CA ALA A 19 -20.51 2.95 12.84
C ALA A 19 -20.88 3.76 11.60
N ALA A 20 -20.09 4.78 11.28
CA ALA A 20 -20.22 5.46 10.00
C ALA A 20 -20.08 4.36 8.95
N GLN A 21 -21.21 3.93 8.37
CA GLN A 21 -21.20 3.07 7.21
C GLN A 21 -20.30 3.81 6.22
N LEU A 22 -19.20 3.17 5.83
CA LEU A 22 -18.49 3.61 4.65
C LEU A 22 -19.56 3.83 3.58
N PRO A 23 -19.60 5.00 2.91
CA PRO A 23 -20.60 5.23 1.88
C PRO A 23 -20.60 4.01 0.95
N ALA A 24 -21.78 3.59 0.49
CA ALA A 24 -21.97 2.49 -0.45
C ALA A 24 -21.46 2.86 -1.86
N ALA A 25 -20.30 3.54 -1.89
CA ALA A 25 -19.60 4.01 -3.04
C ALA A 25 -18.88 2.83 -3.68
N VAL A 26 -19.24 2.54 -4.92
CA VAL A 26 -18.61 1.51 -5.75
C VAL A 26 -18.01 2.18 -6.98
N GLY A 27 -16.89 1.68 -7.47
CA GLY A 27 -16.41 2.03 -8.80
C GLY A 27 -16.97 1.06 -9.83
N VAL A 28 -17.53 1.57 -10.93
CA VAL A 28 -17.84 0.79 -12.13
C VAL A 28 -16.84 1.16 -13.20
N ARG A 29 -15.90 0.27 -13.50
CA ARG A 29 -14.92 0.47 -14.56
C ARG A 29 -15.52 0.02 -15.88
N LEU A 30 -15.51 0.92 -16.86
CA LEU A 30 -16.00 0.71 -18.21
C LEU A 30 -14.82 0.79 -19.17
N ILE A 31 -14.39 -0.37 -19.70
CA ILE A 31 -13.32 -0.45 -20.69
C ILE A 31 -13.95 -0.60 -22.08
N MET A 32 -13.62 0.31 -22.97
CA MET A 32 -14.23 0.46 -24.30
C MET A 32 -13.19 0.32 -25.42
N GLY A 33 -13.64 -0.21 -26.56
CA GLY A 33 -12.80 -0.45 -27.72
C GLY A 33 -11.92 -1.70 -27.60
N LEU A 34 -12.38 -2.70 -26.86
CA LEU A 34 -11.75 -4.02 -26.85
C LEU A 34 -11.80 -4.62 -28.26
N GLY A 35 -10.62 -4.89 -28.82
CA GLY A 35 -10.48 -5.44 -30.18
C GLY A 35 -10.50 -4.39 -31.30
N ASP A 36 -10.56 -3.10 -30.98
CA ASP A 36 -10.34 -2.04 -31.98
C ASP A 36 -8.96 -2.22 -32.62
N ARG A 37 -8.89 -2.10 -33.95
CA ARG A 37 -7.64 -2.22 -34.74
C ARG A 37 -7.10 -0.89 -35.24
N GLN A 38 -7.90 0.15 -35.11
CA GLN A 38 -7.59 1.54 -35.46
C GLN A 38 -8.18 2.43 -34.38
N GLN A 39 -7.81 3.71 -34.37
CA GLN A 39 -8.38 4.68 -33.46
C GLN A 39 -9.89 4.81 -33.70
N VAL A 40 -10.68 4.66 -32.63
CA VAL A 40 -12.14 4.81 -32.66
C VAL A 40 -12.55 5.78 -31.57
N ARG A 41 -13.49 6.67 -31.91
CA ARG A 41 -14.10 7.61 -30.98
C ARG A 41 -15.14 6.92 -30.09
N TRP A 42 -15.01 7.10 -28.78
CA TRP A 42 -15.82 6.51 -27.72
C TRP A 42 -16.41 7.55 -26.76
N ASP A 43 -16.58 8.80 -27.22
CA ASP A 43 -17.29 9.85 -26.50
C ASP A 43 -18.61 9.32 -25.95
N GLY A 44 -18.96 9.71 -24.73
CA GLY A 44 -20.11 9.15 -24.06
C GLY A 44 -20.53 9.88 -22.81
N SER A 45 -21.59 9.37 -22.20
CA SER A 45 -22.12 9.86 -20.95
C SER A 45 -22.80 8.73 -20.18
N VAL A 46 -23.01 8.97 -18.89
CA VAL A 46 -23.63 8.00 -17.99
C VAL A 46 -24.66 8.65 -17.08
N THR A 47 -25.76 7.95 -16.87
CA THR A 47 -26.74 8.25 -15.82
C THR A 47 -26.92 7.03 -14.93
N VAL A 48 -27.51 7.23 -13.76
CA VAL A 48 -27.85 6.15 -12.83
C VAL A 48 -29.33 6.25 -12.45
N ASP A 49 -30.02 5.11 -12.41
CA ASP A 49 -31.45 5.06 -12.08
C ASP A 49 -31.73 5.24 -10.56
N ARG A 50 -30.81 4.78 -9.71
CA ARG A 50 -30.88 4.84 -8.25
C ARG A 50 -29.52 5.24 -7.66
N GLY A 51 -29.54 6.07 -6.63
CA GLY A 51 -28.33 6.63 -6.03
C GLY A 51 -27.82 7.84 -6.81
N ARG A 52 -26.52 8.11 -6.75
CA ARG A 52 -25.89 9.25 -7.43
C ARG A 52 -24.50 8.90 -7.94
N ILE A 53 -24.13 9.48 -9.07
CA ILE A 53 -22.74 9.50 -9.54
C ILE A 53 -22.00 10.57 -8.73
N THR A 54 -20.92 10.18 -8.08
CA THR A 54 -20.09 11.08 -7.26
C THR A 54 -18.85 11.58 -7.99
N GLY A 55 -18.48 10.93 -9.09
CA GLY A 55 -17.38 11.36 -9.96
C GLY A 55 -17.11 10.36 -11.08
N ILE A 56 -16.27 10.78 -12.03
CA ILE A 56 -15.75 9.91 -13.09
C ILE A 56 -14.24 10.18 -13.19
N ASP A 57 -13.46 9.11 -13.25
CA ASP A 57 -12.02 9.16 -13.56
C ASP A 57 -11.73 8.52 -14.92
N GLY A 58 -10.69 9.02 -15.59
CA GLY A 58 -10.22 8.46 -16.86
C GLY A 58 -9.39 7.19 -16.64
N TRP A 59 -9.64 6.16 -17.44
CA TRP A 59 -8.82 4.95 -17.47
C TRP A 59 -7.98 4.93 -18.75
N ARG A 60 -6.67 5.21 -18.62
CA ARG A 60 -5.73 5.43 -19.74
C ARG A 60 -6.05 6.66 -20.59
N PHE A 61 -6.58 7.70 -19.96
CA PHE A 61 -6.73 8.99 -20.60
C PHE A 61 -5.36 9.55 -20.99
N GLU A 62 -5.26 10.04 -22.21
CA GLU A 62 -4.08 10.74 -22.71
C GLU A 62 -4.51 11.88 -23.65
N ALA A 63 -3.60 12.83 -23.89
CA ALA A 63 -3.79 13.92 -24.85
C ALA A 63 -5.09 14.72 -24.63
N ASN A 64 -6.04 14.63 -25.57
CA ASN A 64 -7.28 15.41 -25.58
C ASN A 64 -8.47 14.67 -24.95
N ASP A 65 -8.23 13.57 -24.24
CA ASP A 65 -9.30 12.93 -23.47
C ASP A 65 -9.70 13.82 -22.29
N GLU A 66 -10.99 14.00 -22.10
CA GLU A 66 -11.50 14.90 -21.07
C GLU A 66 -12.80 14.39 -20.45
N ILE A 67 -13.03 14.81 -19.21
CA ILE A 67 -14.26 14.55 -18.47
C ILE A 67 -14.95 15.89 -18.25
N SER A 68 -16.26 15.92 -18.50
CA SER A 68 -17.11 17.08 -18.25
C SER A 68 -18.42 16.61 -17.59
N GLY A 69 -18.49 16.79 -16.27
CA GLY A 69 -19.58 16.24 -15.45
C GLY A 69 -19.68 14.72 -15.60
N ASN A 70 -20.88 14.24 -15.97
CA ASN A 70 -21.13 12.81 -16.19
C ASN A 70 -20.92 12.37 -17.65
N SER A 71 -20.10 13.12 -18.41
CA SER A 71 -19.77 12.84 -19.80
C SER A 71 -18.26 12.85 -20.01
N TRP A 72 -17.82 12.22 -21.09
CA TRP A 72 -16.42 12.15 -21.47
C TRP A 72 -16.25 12.26 -22.98
N LYS A 73 -15.07 12.74 -23.40
CA LYS A 73 -14.56 12.56 -24.75
C LYS A 73 -13.32 11.70 -24.68
N MET A 74 -13.28 10.65 -25.49
CA MET A 74 -12.10 9.81 -25.57
C MET A 74 -12.04 8.99 -26.85
N SER A 75 -10.85 8.50 -27.16
CA SER A 75 -10.65 7.53 -28.25
C SER A 75 -9.70 6.39 -27.87
N THR A 76 -9.87 5.23 -28.49
CA THR A 76 -8.81 4.22 -28.52
C THR A 76 -7.63 4.70 -29.35
N ARG A 77 -6.41 4.25 -29.03
CA ARG A 77 -5.19 4.72 -29.71
C ARG A 77 -4.13 3.63 -29.75
N SER A 78 -3.17 3.79 -30.65
CA SER A 78 -1.97 2.94 -30.67
C SER A 78 -1.19 3.08 -29.36
N ILE A 79 -0.76 1.96 -28.78
CA ILE A 79 0.06 1.99 -27.56
C ILE A 79 1.35 2.77 -27.79
N ARG A 80 1.74 3.60 -26.82
CA ARG A 80 3.05 4.24 -26.81
C ARG A 80 4.11 3.20 -26.41
N LEU A 81 5.00 2.86 -27.35
CA LEU A 81 6.15 2.01 -27.09
C LEU A 81 7.37 2.85 -26.72
N PHE A 82 8.08 2.48 -25.66
CA PHE A 82 9.33 3.11 -25.24
C PHE A 82 10.52 2.28 -25.76
N GLY A 83 11.49 2.92 -26.45
CA GLY A 83 12.83 2.35 -26.64
C GLY A 83 13.09 1.37 -27.80
N ALA A 84 12.31 1.31 -28.89
CA ALA A 84 12.66 0.45 -30.03
C ALA A 84 12.36 1.05 -31.42
N ALA A 85 13.18 0.67 -32.41
CA ALA A 85 12.95 0.94 -33.82
C ALA A 85 11.66 0.26 -34.29
N LYS A 86 10.74 1.06 -34.85
CA LYS A 86 9.41 0.65 -35.31
C LYS A 86 9.51 -0.45 -36.38
N LYS A 87 8.96 -1.64 -36.10
CA LYS A 87 8.49 -2.56 -37.15
C LYS A 87 6.98 -2.78 -36.97
N GLY A 88 6.18 -2.25 -37.89
CA GLY A 88 4.72 -2.39 -37.91
C GLY A 88 3.96 -1.26 -37.18
N GLN A 89 2.64 -1.25 -37.36
CA GLN A 89 1.74 -0.39 -36.59
C GLN A 89 1.59 -0.95 -35.17
N PRO A 90 1.76 -0.14 -34.10
CA PRO A 90 1.55 -0.60 -32.75
C PRO A 90 0.09 -1.04 -32.54
N PRO A 91 -0.15 -2.01 -31.65
CA PRO A 91 -1.51 -2.42 -31.35
C PRO A 91 -2.30 -1.26 -30.73
N VAL A 92 -3.58 -1.20 -31.06
CA VAL A 92 -4.50 -0.26 -30.43
C VAL A 92 -4.91 -0.78 -29.05
N VAL A 93 -4.85 0.09 -28.05
CA VAL A 93 -5.28 -0.19 -26.69
C VAL A 93 -6.66 0.38 -26.44
N ALA A 94 -7.46 -0.38 -25.70
CA ALA A 94 -8.71 0.09 -25.14
C ALA A 94 -8.48 1.30 -24.22
N ASN A 95 -9.50 2.16 -24.16
CA ASN A 95 -9.59 3.32 -23.28
C ASN A 95 -10.86 3.16 -22.41
N GLY A 96 -11.06 3.99 -21.39
CA GLY A 96 -12.21 3.79 -20.52
C GLY A 96 -12.40 4.86 -19.48
N VAL A 97 -13.43 4.65 -18.66
CA VAL A 97 -13.72 5.49 -17.50
C VAL A 97 -13.99 4.61 -16.28
N ILE A 98 -13.80 5.17 -15.10
CA ILE A 98 -14.26 4.62 -13.82
C ILE A 98 -15.35 5.55 -13.32
N VAL A 99 -16.57 5.03 -13.20
CA VAL A 99 -17.72 5.77 -12.68
C VAL A 99 -17.89 5.46 -11.20
N TRP A 100 -17.77 6.47 -10.35
CA TRP A 100 -18.01 6.33 -8.91
C TRP A 100 -19.48 6.55 -8.61
N VAL A 101 -20.12 5.56 -8.00
CA VAL A 101 -21.56 5.58 -7.73
C VAL A 101 -21.79 5.32 -6.25
N ASP A 102 -22.45 6.26 -5.59
CA ASP A 102 -23.05 6.06 -4.27
C ASP A 102 -24.42 5.39 -4.47
N ALA A 103 -24.46 4.09 -4.28
CA ALA A 103 -25.59 3.22 -4.59
C ALA A 103 -26.15 2.59 -3.31
N PRO A 104 -27.03 3.29 -2.57
CA PRO A 104 -27.69 2.69 -1.42
C PRO A 104 -28.42 1.41 -1.85
N GLU A 105 -28.27 0.35 -1.04
CA GLU A 105 -28.84 -0.99 -1.26
C GLU A 105 -28.25 -1.79 -2.43
N ASP A 106 -27.23 -1.29 -3.14
CA ASP A 106 -26.54 -2.01 -4.23
C ASP A 106 -27.45 -2.41 -5.41
N ARG A 107 -28.51 -1.62 -5.67
CA ARG A 107 -29.52 -1.87 -6.73
C ARG A 107 -29.47 -0.89 -7.91
N ALA A 108 -28.35 -0.18 -8.06
CA ALA A 108 -28.17 0.81 -9.12
C ALA A 108 -27.94 0.15 -10.49
N THR A 109 -28.49 0.75 -11.53
CA THR A 109 -28.22 0.45 -12.93
C THR A 109 -27.71 1.71 -13.62
N LEU A 110 -26.52 1.59 -14.23
CA LEU A 110 -25.93 2.64 -15.03
C LEU A 110 -26.47 2.53 -16.46
N GLU A 111 -26.94 3.64 -17.01
CA GLU A 111 -27.29 3.76 -18.42
C GLU A 111 -26.17 4.52 -19.12
N VAL A 112 -25.48 3.84 -20.04
CA VAL A 112 -24.29 4.38 -20.71
C VAL A 112 -24.62 4.63 -22.17
N LYS A 113 -24.36 5.86 -22.62
CA LYS A 113 -24.44 6.25 -24.02
C LYS A 113 -23.05 6.47 -24.56
N THR A 114 -22.76 5.93 -25.74
CA THR A 114 -21.46 6.16 -26.40
C THR A 114 -21.66 6.40 -27.88
N ALA A 115 -20.66 6.98 -28.53
CA ALA A 115 -20.60 7.14 -29.99
C ALA A 115 -20.67 5.81 -30.76
N GLN A 116 -20.44 4.66 -30.10
CA GLN A 116 -20.47 3.33 -30.71
C GLN A 116 -21.70 2.49 -30.32
N GLY A 117 -22.64 3.07 -29.56
CA GLY A 117 -23.84 2.40 -29.09
C GLY A 117 -24.08 2.56 -27.59
N ASN A 118 -25.31 2.28 -27.19
CA ASN A 118 -25.75 2.41 -25.80
C ASN A 118 -25.82 1.03 -25.13
N PHE A 119 -25.59 0.99 -23.82
CA PHE A 119 -25.70 -0.24 -23.04
C PHE A 119 -26.06 0.08 -21.58
N ARG A 120 -26.41 -0.95 -20.81
CA ARG A 120 -26.75 -0.84 -19.39
C ARG A 120 -25.81 -1.71 -18.57
N VAL A 121 -25.54 -1.30 -17.34
CA VAL A 121 -24.76 -2.07 -16.37
C VAL A 121 -25.49 -2.07 -15.04
N ALA A 122 -26.15 -3.17 -14.69
CA ALA A 122 -26.73 -3.33 -13.36
C ALA A 122 -25.63 -3.77 -12.39
N LEU A 123 -25.58 -3.16 -11.20
CA LEU A 123 -24.62 -3.52 -10.17
C LEU A 123 -24.70 -5.00 -9.78
N SER A 124 -25.90 -5.60 -9.81
CA SER A 124 -26.13 -7.03 -9.58
C SER A 124 -25.46 -7.95 -10.61
N ASP A 125 -25.20 -7.48 -11.82
CA ASP A 125 -24.59 -8.29 -12.88
C ASP A 125 -23.07 -8.39 -12.75
N ILE A 126 -22.49 -7.44 -12.02
CA ILE A 126 -21.05 -7.27 -11.78
C ILE A 126 -20.71 -7.31 -10.27
N PRO A 127 -21.00 -8.41 -9.54
CA PRO A 127 -20.39 -8.62 -8.23
C PRO A 127 -18.86 -8.62 -8.35
N TYR A 128 -18.15 -8.34 -7.25
CA TYR A 128 -16.69 -8.31 -7.25
C TYR A 128 -16.07 -9.58 -7.84
N GLY A 129 -15.18 -9.42 -8.81
CA GLY A 129 -14.53 -10.51 -9.54
C GLY A 129 -15.28 -11.01 -10.77
N LYS A 130 -16.49 -10.50 -11.06
CA LYS A 130 -17.24 -10.79 -12.29
C LYS A 130 -17.33 -9.54 -13.17
N SER A 131 -17.17 -9.74 -14.48
CA SER A 131 -17.36 -8.71 -15.50
C SER A 131 -18.46 -9.10 -16.48
N ILE A 132 -19.05 -8.11 -17.12
CA ILE A 132 -19.97 -8.29 -18.25
C ILE A 132 -19.35 -7.70 -19.53
N ARG A 133 -19.89 -8.12 -20.67
CA ARG A 133 -19.55 -7.58 -21.98
C ARG A 133 -20.77 -6.93 -22.63
N ALA A 134 -20.54 -5.83 -23.31
CA ALA A 134 -21.56 -5.14 -24.10
C ALA A 134 -21.03 -4.83 -25.51
N LEU A 135 -21.95 -4.41 -26.40
CA LEU A 135 -21.66 -4.03 -27.79
C LEU A 135 -20.80 -5.08 -28.51
N ASN A 136 -21.30 -6.33 -28.56
CA ASN A 136 -20.62 -7.47 -29.18
C ASN A 136 -19.21 -7.72 -28.66
N GLY A 137 -18.98 -7.47 -27.36
CA GLY A 137 -17.70 -7.71 -26.71
C GLY A 137 -16.69 -6.57 -26.81
N ARG A 138 -17.04 -5.46 -27.48
CA ARG A 138 -16.19 -4.26 -27.59
C ARG A 138 -16.13 -3.46 -26.29
N VAL A 139 -17.03 -3.72 -25.36
CA VAL A 139 -17.04 -3.12 -24.02
C VAL A 139 -16.96 -4.20 -22.96
N MET A 140 -16.19 -3.96 -21.89
CA MET A 140 -16.22 -4.71 -20.65
C MET A 140 -16.57 -3.76 -19.50
N ALA A 141 -17.45 -4.21 -18.61
CA ALA A 141 -17.75 -3.51 -17.37
C ALA A 141 -17.50 -4.43 -16.17
N ASP A 142 -16.85 -3.90 -15.13
CA ASP A 142 -16.64 -4.60 -13.86
C ASP A 142 -16.68 -3.66 -12.66
N ARG A 143 -17.02 -4.23 -11.50
CA ARG A 143 -17.02 -3.51 -10.23
C ARG A 143 -15.62 -3.50 -9.62
N ILE A 144 -15.16 -2.33 -9.21
CA ILE A 144 -13.91 -2.14 -8.48
C ILE A 144 -14.16 -1.47 -7.12
N PRO A 145 -13.35 -1.77 -6.09
CA PRO A 145 -13.45 -1.09 -4.81
C PRO A 145 -13.26 0.42 -4.98
N MET A 146 -13.86 1.20 -4.09
CA MET A 146 -13.60 2.63 -4.00
C MET A 146 -12.09 2.87 -3.87
N ALA A 147 -11.56 3.75 -4.69
CA ALA A 147 -10.19 4.24 -4.60
C ALA A 147 -10.22 5.76 -4.51
N VAL A 148 -9.30 6.32 -3.74
CA VAL A 148 -9.11 7.77 -3.62
C VAL A 148 -7.65 8.07 -3.94
N GLN A 149 -7.42 9.03 -4.83
CA GLN A 149 -6.08 9.53 -5.08
C GLN A 149 -5.60 10.35 -3.88
N ILE A 150 -4.48 9.94 -3.30
CA ILE A 150 -3.95 10.53 -2.05
C ILE A 150 -2.89 11.60 -2.33
N THR A 151 -2.07 11.41 -3.35
CA THR A 151 -1.06 12.38 -3.81
C THR A 151 -1.49 12.98 -5.15
N LYS A 152 -1.33 14.30 -5.30
CA LYS A 152 -1.74 15.05 -6.51
C LYS A 152 -0.58 15.77 -7.20
N ASN A 153 0.62 15.70 -6.64
CA ASN A 153 1.81 16.29 -7.25
C ASN A 153 2.33 15.37 -8.37
N GLY A 154 3.23 15.89 -9.21
CA GLY A 154 3.89 15.12 -10.26
C GLY A 154 5.13 14.35 -9.77
N GLU A 155 5.29 14.19 -8.45
CA GLU A 155 6.41 13.46 -7.86
C GLU A 155 6.12 11.97 -7.81
N GLU A 156 7.16 11.15 -7.68
CA GLU A 156 7.03 9.70 -7.60
C GLU A 156 6.91 9.27 -6.13
N GLN A 157 5.97 8.38 -5.82
CA GLN A 157 5.81 7.82 -4.48
C GLN A 157 5.90 6.29 -4.49
N ASP A 158 6.68 5.75 -3.56
CA ASP A 158 6.99 4.33 -3.48
C ASP A 158 6.86 3.80 -2.04
N TYR A 159 6.83 2.46 -1.95
CA TYR A 159 6.89 1.72 -0.70
C TYR A 159 5.87 2.14 0.38
N PRO A 160 4.56 2.16 0.07
CA PRO A 160 3.56 2.50 1.06
C PRO A 160 3.51 1.47 2.20
N ALA A 161 3.46 1.95 3.43
CA ALA A 161 3.18 1.18 4.63
C ALA A 161 2.04 1.85 5.41
N ALA A 162 1.11 1.07 5.95
CA ALA A 162 -0.08 1.59 6.60
C ALA A 162 -0.31 0.97 7.97
N ALA A 163 -0.78 1.79 8.92
CA ALA A 163 -1.31 1.35 10.20
C ALA A 163 -2.62 2.07 10.49
N VAL A 164 -3.51 1.43 11.26
CA VAL A 164 -4.81 1.98 11.64
C VAL A 164 -4.78 2.36 13.10
N ASP A 165 -5.22 3.57 13.44
CA ASP A 165 -5.36 4.01 14.83
C ASP A 165 -6.72 3.61 15.42
N LYS A 166 -6.91 3.86 16.72
CA LYS A 166 -8.15 3.52 17.45
C LYS A 166 -9.40 4.21 16.92
N THR A 167 -9.27 5.28 16.14
CA THR A 167 -10.38 6.00 15.52
C THR A 167 -10.78 5.41 14.17
N GLY A 168 -10.00 4.45 13.65
CA GLY A 168 -10.16 3.90 12.30
C GLY A 168 -9.48 4.73 11.22
N ALA A 169 -8.71 5.77 11.58
CA ALA A 169 -7.93 6.52 10.61
C ALA A 169 -6.69 5.72 10.19
N ILE A 170 -6.36 5.82 8.91
CA ILE A 170 -5.19 5.18 8.31
C ILE A 170 -4.03 6.18 8.37
N TRP A 171 -2.90 5.73 8.90
CA TRP A 171 -1.62 6.40 8.83
C TRP A 171 -0.79 5.73 7.75
N LEU A 172 -0.58 6.44 6.64
CA LEU A 172 0.13 5.96 5.46
C LEU A 172 1.51 6.61 5.38
N ALA A 173 2.57 5.83 5.58
CA ALA A 173 3.94 6.23 5.35
C ALA A 173 4.40 5.82 3.95
N TYR A 174 5.15 6.65 3.25
CA TYR A 174 5.68 6.36 1.91
C TYR A 174 6.95 7.15 1.63
N VAL A 175 7.76 6.69 0.67
CA VAL A 175 8.85 7.47 0.10
C VAL A 175 8.26 8.38 -0.97
N GLU A 176 8.68 9.64 -1.00
CA GLU A 176 8.47 10.52 -2.15
C GLU A 176 9.83 10.94 -2.72
N PHE A 177 10.04 10.69 -4.01
CA PHE A 177 11.18 11.17 -4.77
C PHE A 177 10.84 12.52 -5.40
N LYS A 178 11.56 13.56 -4.98
CA LYS A 178 11.40 14.90 -5.55
C LYS A 178 12.31 15.06 -6.76
N HIS A 179 11.72 15.30 -7.91
CA HIS A 179 12.43 15.52 -9.15
C HIS A 179 13.19 16.86 -9.16
N HIS A 180 14.13 16.99 -10.09
CA HIS A 180 14.64 18.30 -10.49
C HIS A 180 13.48 19.14 -11.07
N PRO A 181 13.36 20.46 -10.78
CA PRO A 181 12.26 21.30 -11.31
C PRO A 181 12.13 21.27 -12.83
N GLU A 182 13.24 21.07 -13.53
CA GLU A 182 13.29 20.96 -15.00
C GLU A 182 13.29 19.50 -15.51
N HIS A 183 12.92 18.52 -14.69
CA HIS A 183 12.96 17.09 -15.04
C HIS A 183 12.39 16.77 -16.42
N ASN A 184 11.21 17.32 -16.75
CA ASN A 184 10.57 17.07 -18.04
C ASN A 184 11.33 17.69 -19.22
N ARG A 185 11.96 18.87 -19.03
CA ARG A 185 12.81 19.50 -20.05
C ARG A 185 14.07 18.68 -20.29
N ILE A 186 14.72 18.26 -19.19
CA ILE A 186 15.99 17.54 -19.22
C ILE A 186 15.84 16.14 -19.86
N ARG A 187 14.71 15.47 -19.63
CA ARG A 187 14.42 14.14 -20.20
C ARG A 187 13.72 14.17 -21.57
N ALA A 188 13.38 15.34 -22.10
CA ALA A 188 12.74 15.43 -23.40
C ALA A 188 13.68 14.93 -24.51
N ASN A 189 13.09 14.42 -25.61
CA ASN A 189 13.88 14.10 -26.80
C ASN A 189 14.52 15.38 -27.35
N TYR A 190 15.85 15.41 -27.37
CA TYR A 190 16.61 16.51 -27.92
C TYR A 190 16.38 16.64 -29.43
N GLN A 191 15.89 17.80 -29.87
CA GLN A 191 15.76 18.12 -31.30
C GLN A 191 17.11 18.54 -31.90
N GLU A 192 17.97 19.14 -31.07
CA GLU A 192 19.32 19.56 -31.42
C GLU A 192 20.31 18.99 -30.41
N ARG A 193 21.55 18.76 -30.85
CA ARG A 193 22.60 18.28 -29.96
C ARG A 193 22.86 19.31 -28.85
N PRO A 194 22.77 18.93 -27.57
CA PRO A 194 23.04 19.86 -26.48
C PRO A 194 24.52 20.28 -26.49
N LYS A 195 24.77 21.55 -26.14
CA LYS A 195 26.14 22.13 -26.12
C LYS A 195 27.03 21.48 -25.07
N ASN A 196 26.45 21.05 -23.95
CA ASN A 196 27.09 20.29 -22.88
C ASN A 196 26.04 19.42 -22.15
N PHE A 197 26.44 18.75 -21.07
CA PHE A 197 25.57 17.86 -20.29
C PHE A 197 25.45 18.30 -18.82
N ASP A 198 25.64 19.59 -18.54
CA ASP A 198 25.66 20.10 -17.15
C ASP A 198 24.29 19.90 -16.47
N ASP A 199 23.20 20.10 -17.22
CA ASP A 199 21.83 19.83 -16.77
C ASP A 199 21.61 18.37 -16.31
N LEU A 200 22.30 17.40 -16.92
CA LEU A 200 22.19 15.98 -16.53
C LEU A 200 22.92 15.68 -15.22
N ARG A 201 23.78 16.60 -14.74
CA ARG A 201 24.47 16.51 -13.46
C ARG A 201 23.76 17.26 -12.34
N ALA A 202 22.74 18.06 -12.66
CA ALA A 202 21.98 18.79 -11.66
C ALA A 202 21.34 17.82 -10.66
N PRO A 203 21.51 18.04 -9.33
CA PRO A 203 20.96 17.13 -8.34
C PRO A 203 19.43 17.17 -8.36
N THR A 204 18.82 16.03 -8.10
CA THR A 204 17.39 15.95 -7.86
C THR A 204 17.05 16.49 -6.47
N GLY A 205 15.76 16.67 -6.20
CA GLY A 205 15.29 16.95 -4.84
C GLY A 205 15.42 15.76 -3.89
N GLY A 206 15.68 14.54 -4.43
CA GLY A 206 16.00 13.32 -3.68
C GLY A 206 14.82 12.75 -2.91
N ASP A 207 15.07 11.70 -2.13
CA ASP A 207 14.03 10.99 -1.41
C ASP A 207 13.72 11.65 -0.07
N ARG A 208 12.47 11.46 0.38
CA ARG A 208 12.04 11.73 1.75
C ARG A 208 10.93 10.79 2.19
N ILE A 209 10.81 10.58 3.50
CA ILE A 209 9.69 9.87 4.11
C ILE A 209 8.59 10.88 4.40
N LEU A 210 7.40 10.62 3.86
CA LEU A 210 6.17 11.32 4.19
C LEU A 210 5.24 10.40 4.96
N LEU A 211 4.45 10.99 5.86
CA LEU A 211 3.37 10.32 6.57
C LEU A 211 2.08 11.10 6.36
N GLN A 212 1.01 10.43 5.98
CA GLN A 212 -0.29 11.06 5.77
C GLN A 212 -1.38 10.36 6.56
N ARG A 213 -2.18 11.16 7.27
CA ARG A 213 -3.36 10.68 7.99
C ARG A 213 -4.58 10.75 7.07
N ILE A 214 -5.32 9.66 7.00
CA ILE A 214 -6.50 9.50 6.15
C ILE A 214 -7.67 9.07 7.03
N ALA A 215 -8.73 9.86 7.05
CA ALA A 215 -9.95 9.56 7.80
C ALA A 215 -11.15 9.62 6.85
N GLY A 216 -11.83 8.49 6.66
CA GLY A 216 -12.87 8.35 5.65
C GLY A 216 -12.31 8.56 4.24
N ALA A 217 -12.87 9.51 3.49
CA ALA A 217 -12.43 9.87 2.14
C ALA A 217 -11.49 11.08 2.09
N SER A 218 -11.04 11.59 3.24
CA SER A 218 -10.21 12.80 3.34
C SER A 218 -8.80 12.46 3.82
N ALA A 219 -7.80 13.01 3.14
CA ALA A 219 -6.40 12.94 3.55
C ALA A 219 -5.93 14.30 4.05
N GLU A 220 -5.30 14.33 5.22
CA GLU A 220 -4.67 15.53 5.79
C GLU A 220 -3.38 15.87 5.02
N PRO A 221 -2.83 17.10 5.16
CA PRO A 221 -1.53 17.41 4.57
C PRO A 221 -0.43 16.44 5.05
N PRO A 222 0.51 16.03 4.17
CA PRO A 222 1.56 15.09 4.54
C PRO A 222 2.54 15.71 5.55
N ILE A 223 2.98 14.90 6.50
CA ILE A 223 3.95 15.21 7.53
C ILE A 223 5.33 14.71 7.05
N PRO A 224 6.36 15.58 6.92
CA PRO A 224 7.69 15.18 6.47
C PRO A 224 8.47 14.50 7.60
N MET A 225 8.50 13.17 7.60
CA MET A 225 9.16 12.37 8.63
C MET A 225 10.68 12.30 8.46
N SER A 226 11.20 12.65 7.29
CA SER A 226 12.62 12.91 7.05
C SER A 226 12.83 14.22 6.28
N GLU A 227 14.06 14.71 6.27
CA GLU A 227 14.45 15.82 5.39
C GLU A 227 14.36 15.41 3.91
N ALA A 228 14.19 16.40 3.04
CA ALA A 228 14.32 16.22 1.59
C ALA A 228 15.79 16.06 1.18
N GLY A 229 16.03 15.46 0.01
CA GLY A 229 17.38 15.22 -0.51
C GLY A 229 18.08 14.03 0.14
N GLY A 230 17.35 13.21 0.90
CA GLY A 230 17.88 12.02 1.53
C GLY A 230 18.04 10.86 0.54
N ASP A 231 18.78 9.85 0.97
CA ASP A 231 18.76 8.50 0.43
C ASP A 231 18.09 7.62 1.48
N VAL A 232 16.76 7.50 1.38
CA VAL A 232 15.90 6.81 2.33
C VAL A 232 15.15 5.69 1.65
N TYR A 233 14.94 4.60 2.37
CA TYR A 233 14.44 3.37 1.81
C TYR A 233 13.39 2.73 2.70
N ARG A 234 12.24 2.40 2.08
CA ARG A 234 11.12 1.62 2.63
C ARG A 234 10.71 1.96 4.07
N PRO A 235 9.64 2.76 4.26
CA PRO A 235 9.13 3.01 5.59
C PRO A 235 8.32 1.82 6.14
N ALA A 236 8.23 1.77 7.47
CA ALA A 236 7.20 1.04 8.21
C ALA A 236 6.50 1.99 9.18
N VAL A 237 5.27 1.69 9.56
CA VAL A 237 4.48 2.50 10.49
C VAL A 237 3.72 1.62 11.46
N ALA A 238 3.64 2.03 12.73
CA ALA A 238 2.83 1.38 13.76
C ALA A 238 2.25 2.43 14.71
N VAL A 239 1.08 2.13 15.28
CA VAL A 239 0.41 2.99 16.28
C VAL A 239 0.46 2.27 17.62
N ASP A 240 1.06 2.89 18.62
CA ASP A 240 1.17 2.30 19.96
C ASP A 240 -0.15 2.37 20.76
N GLY A 241 -0.16 1.73 21.93
CA GLY A 241 -1.34 1.65 22.79
C GLY A 241 -1.80 3.01 23.33
N ALA A 242 -0.94 4.03 23.34
CA ALA A 242 -1.28 5.40 23.71
C ALA A 242 -1.78 6.22 22.50
N GLY A 243 -1.74 5.66 21.29
CA GLY A 243 -2.11 6.35 20.05
C GLY A 243 -0.95 7.12 19.41
N LYS A 244 0.28 6.96 19.90
CA LYS A 244 1.46 7.57 19.27
C LYS A 244 1.83 6.78 18.03
N VAL A 245 1.96 7.49 16.91
CA VAL A 245 2.37 6.93 15.63
C VAL A 245 3.88 6.93 15.56
N TRP A 246 4.47 5.78 15.25
CA TRP A 246 5.90 5.61 15.01
C TRP A 246 6.13 5.27 13.56
N VAL A 247 7.03 6.02 12.91
CA VAL A 247 7.50 5.75 11.55
C VAL A 247 8.95 5.32 11.60
N PHE A 248 9.27 4.27 10.87
CA PHE A 248 10.60 3.67 10.76
C PHE A 248 11.03 3.70 9.31
N TRP A 249 12.31 3.86 9.02
CA TRP A 249 12.85 3.77 7.67
C TRP A 249 14.34 3.45 7.72
N SER A 250 14.88 2.96 6.60
CA SER A 250 16.32 2.86 6.42
C SER A 250 16.84 4.14 5.78
N ALA A 251 17.94 4.70 6.27
CA ALA A 251 18.57 5.87 5.65
C ALA A 251 20.07 5.62 5.44
N ASN A 252 20.55 5.94 4.25
CA ASN A 252 21.97 5.89 3.94
C ASN A 252 22.68 7.08 4.60
N VAL A 253 23.55 6.77 5.55
CA VAL A 253 24.39 7.75 6.23
C VAL A 253 25.85 7.40 5.90
N LYS A 254 26.42 8.15 4.95
CA LYS A 254 27.83 8.01 4.52
C LYS A 254 28.18 6.62 3.94
N GLY A 255 27.26 6.02 3.20
CA GLY A 255 27.47 4.74 2.53
C GLY A 255 26.95 3.53 3.30
N ASP A 256 26.38 3.73 4.48
CA ASP A 256 25.81 2.66 5.30
C ASP A 256 24.34 2.94 5.63
N PHE A 257 23.47 1.95 5.47
CA PHE A 257 22.05 2.11 5.77
C PHE A 257 21.79 1.79 7.23
N ASP A 258 21.35 2.79 8.00
CA ASP A 258 20.90 2.59 9.37
C ASP A 258 19.38 2.65 9.47
N LEU A 259 18.84 2.00 10.50
CA LEU A 259 17.43 2.10 10.84
C LEU A 259 17.17 3.37 11.66
N TRP A 260 16.24 4.19 11.21
CA TRP A 260 15.75 5.38 11.90
C TRP A 260 14.31 5.17 12.33
N ALA A 261 13.93 5.82 13.43
CA ALA A 261 12.57 5.93 13.91
C ALA A 261 12.24 7.37 14.27
N ARG A 262 10.99 7.77 14.08
CA ARG A 262 10.51 9.08 14.51
C ARG A 262 9.03 8.98 14.89
N PRO A 263 8.63 9.48 16.07
CA PRO A 263 7.23 9.55 16.45
C PRO A 263 6.54 10.76 15.83
N VAL A 264 5.21 10.74 15.80
CA VAL A 264 4.40 11.95 15.59
C VAL A 264 4.05 12.57 16.93
N GLU A 265 4.33 13.86 17.09
CA GLU A 265 4.08 14.63 18.30
C GLU A 265 3.35 15.94 17.94
N GLY A 266 2.13 16.12 18.46
CA GLY A 266 1.33 17.32 18.16
C GLY A 266 1.03 17.54 16.67
N GLY A 267 0.86 16.46 15.90
CA GLY A 267 0.63 16.52 14.45
C GLY A 267 1.88 16.87 13.62
N LYS A 268 3.07 16.83 14.22
CA LYS A 268 4.36 17.13 13.59
C LYS A 268 5.35 15.99 13.79
N PRO A 269 6.45 15.94 13.03
CA PRO A 269 7.54 15.01 13.31
C PRO A 269 8.14 15.33 14.68
N GLY A 270 8.23 14.32 15.56
CA GLY A 270 8.94 14.40 16.83
C GLY A 270 10.46 14.23 16.66
N ALA A 271 11.16 13.98 17.77
CA ALA A 271 12.60 13.76 17.76
C ALA A 271 12.99 12.49 16.98
N ALA A 272 14.00 12.61 16.11
CA ALA A 272 14.53 11.48 15.37
C ALA A 272 15.38 10.57 16.27
N LEU A 273 15.24 9.27 16.09
CA LEU A 273 16.01 8.24 16.79
C LEU A 273 16.75 7.40 15.74
N ARG A 274 18.07 7.33 15.84
CA ARG A 274 18.86 6.34 15.11
C ARG A 274 18.84 5.04 15.93
N LEU A 275 18.15 4.02 15.42
CA LEU A 275 17.95 2.73 16.10
C LEU A 275 19.14 1.79 15.96
N THR A 276 19.87 1.89 14.84
CA THR A 276 21.05 1.06 14.57
C THR A 276 22.25 1.90 14.17
N ASN A 277 23.44 1.40 14.47
CA ASN A 277 24.72 2.04 14.17
C ASN A 277 25.87 1.01 14.02
N ALA A 278 25.53 -0.26 13.90
CA ALA A 278 26.51 -1.30 13.67
C ALA A 278 26.89 -1.31 12.18
N PRO A 279 28.12 -1.72 11.83
CA PRO A 279 28.55 -1.76 10.44
C PRO A 279 27.63 -2.62 9.57
N ASP A 280 27.54 -2.22 8.30
CA ASP A 280 26.76 -2.84 7.24
C ASP A 280 25.24 -2.60 7.36
N ALA A 281 24.58 -2.68 6.20
CA ALA A 281 23.23 -2.18 6.01
C ALA A 281 22.15 -2.87 6.87
N ASP A 282 21.32 -2.05 7.52
CA ASP A 282 20.03 -2.37 8.13
C ASP A 282 18.88 -1.87 7.24
N VAL A 283 18.20 -2.82 6.58
CA VAL A 283 17.19 -2.57 5.55
C VAL A 283 15.88 -3.29 5.80
N PHE A 284 14.83 -2.89 5.08
CA PHE A 284 13.52 -3.55 5.10
C PHE A 284 12.84 -3.58 6.48
N PRO A 285 12.64 -2.43 7.16
CA PRO A 285 11.88 -2.43 8.39
C PRO A 285 10.45 -2.88 8.15
N VAL A 286 9.93 -3.63 9.13
CA VAL A 286 8.51 -3.95 9.28
C VAL A 286 8.13 -3.73 10.75
N ALA A 287 6.95 -3.20 11.01
CA ALA A 287 6.53 -2.84 12.36
C ALA A 287 5.08 -3.24 12.66
N THR A 288 4.79 -3.50 13.93
CA THR A 288 3.44 -3.77 14.44
C THR A 288 3.35 -3.39 15.91
N ALA A 289 2.15 -3.16 16.43
CA ALA A 289 1.92 -3.04 17.87
C ALA A 289 1.40 -4.36 18.44
N ASP A 290 1.97 -4.85 19.53
CA ASP A 290 1.47 -6.03 20.23
C ASP A 290 0.14 -5.75 20.94
N SER A 291 -0.52 -6.79 21.46
CA SER A 291 -1.80 -6.63 22.16
C SER A 291 -1.70 -5.86 23.49
N SER A 292 -0.50 -5.52 23.97
CA SER A 292 -0.29 -4.61 25.10
C SER A 292 -0.04 -3.17 24.66
N GLY A 293 -0.02 -2.92 23.34
CA GLY A 293 0.19 -1.61 22.74
C GLY A 293 1.67 -1.22 22.60
N ARG A 294 2.63 -2.15 22.76
CA ARG A 294 4.03 -1.85 22.51
C ARG A 294 4.36 -2.04 21.04
N VAL A 295 5.08 -1.09 20.44
CA VAL A 295 5.55 -1.23 19.07
C VAL A 295 6.76 -2.17 19.01
N TRP A 296 6.70 -3.11 18.07
CA TRP A 296 7.80 -3.98 17.67
C TRP A 296 8.22 -3.59 16.26
N VAL A 297 9.53 -3.55 16.03
CA VAL A 297 10.12 -3.38 14.70
C VAL A 297 11.10 -4.52 14.44
N ALA A 298 11.03 -5.10 13.26
CA ALA A 298 11.99 -6.09 12.76
C ALA A 298 12.54 -5.63 11.42
N TRP A 299 13.76 -6.04 11.10
CA TRP A 299 14.44 -5.65 9.86
C TRP A 299 15.47 -6.69 9.45
N GLN A 300 16.00 -6.55 8.24
CA GLN A 300 17.10 -7.33 7.73
C GLN A 300 18.42 -6.58 7.96
N ALA A 301 19.33 -7.19 8.71
CA ALA A 301 20.66 -6.66 8.97
C ALA A 301 21.71 -7.48 8.23
N TRP A 302 22.64 -6.80 7.56
CA TRP A 302 23.89 -7.43 7.13
C TRP A 302 24.88 -7.39 8.26
N ARG A 303 25.46 -8.54 8.63
CA ARG A 303 26.54 -8.61 9.62
C ARG A 303 27.51 -9.69 9.19
N ASN A 304 28.81 -9.37 9.16
CA ASN A 304 29.88 -10.33 8.84
C ASN A 304 29.63 -11.08 7.52
N GLY A 305 29.21 -10.37 6.47
CA GLY A 305 28.94 -10.94 5.14
C GLY A 305 27.64 -11.76 5.02
N LYS A 306 26.75 -11.68 6.03
CA LYS A 306 25.53 -12.47 6.09
C LYS A 306 24.29 -11.60 6.39
N ALA A 307 23.20 -11.83 5.67
CA ALA A 307 21.89 -11.27 6.00
C ALA A 307 21.23 -12.07 7.15
N ALA A 308 20.76 -11.37 8.18
CA ALA A 308 20.06 -11.91 9.34
C ALA A 308 18.84 -11.03 9.69
N ILE A 309 17.90 -11.57 10.45
CA ILE A 309 16.71 -10.84 10.91
C ILE A 309 16.94 -10.40 12.34
N TRP A 310 16.71 -9.11 12.60
CA TRP A 310 16.87 -8.48 13.90
C TRP A 310 15.57 -7.78 14.29
N ALA A 311 15.43 -7.51 15.59
CA ALA A 311 14.28 -6.79 16.11
C ALA A 311 14.65 -5.92 17.32
N ALA A 312 13.79 -4.94 17.57
CA ALA A 312 13.78 -4.08 18.74
C ALA A 312 12.32 -3.82 19.16
N VAL A 313 12.13 -3.51 20.44
CA VAL A 313 10.80 -3.30 21.03
C VAL A 313 10.76 -1.97 21.76
N GLN A 314 9.64 -1.26 21.65
CA GLN A 314 9.40 0.01 22.31
C GLN A 314 9.60 -0.12 23.83
N ASP A 315 10.38 0.81 24.37
CA ASP A 315 10.65 1.01 25.79
C ASP A 315 10.48 2.51 26.12
N GLY A 316 9.28 2.87 26.55
CA GLY A 316 8.85 4.27 26.70
C GLY A 316 8.89 5.03 25.37
N ASN A 317 9.72 6.08 25.31
CA ASN A 317 9.97 6.89 24.10
C ASN A 317 11.23 6.45 23.33
N LYS A 318 11.78 5.27 23.63
CA LYS A 318 12.93 4.66 22.98
C LYS A 318 12.59 3.24 22.54
N PHE A 319 13.60 2.53 22.04
CA PHE A 319 13.53 1.11 21.73
C PHE A 319 14.64 0.38 22.46
N SER A 320 14.41 -0.90 22.75
CA SER A 320 15.41 -1.81 23.28
C SER A 320 16.63 -1.88 22.37
N ALA A 321 17.75 -2.37 22.91
CA ALA A 321 18.88 -2.75 22.08
C ALA A 321 18.43 -3.75 20.98
N PRO A 322 18.94 -3.62 19.75
CA PRO A 322 18.75 -4.62 18.71
C PRO A 322 19.14 -6.02 19.16
N ALA A 323 18.31 -7.01 18.85
CA ALA A 323 18.60 -8.42 19.13
C ALA A 323 18.32 -9.31 17.90
N PRO A 324 19.09 -10.39 17.70
CA PRO A 324 18.88 -11.31 16.59
C PRO A 324 17.58 -12.10 16.79
N VAL A 325 16.74 -12.10 15.77
CA VAL A 325 15.55 -12.95 15.67
C VAL A 325 15.93 -14.28 15.03
N SER A 326 16.74 -14.24 13.95
CA SER A 326 17.28 -15.42 13.30
C SER A 326 18.69 -15.76 13.78
N SER A 327 19.04 -17.05 13.80
CA SER A 327 20.27 -17.61 14.40
C SER A 327 20.93 -18.69 13.54
N SER A 328 20.44 -18.91 12.32
CA SER A 328 21.02 -19.89 11.39
C SER A 328 22.43 -19.50 10.92
N SER A 329 23.04 -20.35 10.10
CA SER A 329 24.22 -20.01 9.29
C SER A 329 23.89 -19.47 7.89
N GLY A 330 22.66 -19.68 7.39
CA GLY A 330 22.24 -19.25 6.04
C GLY A 330 21.65 -17.85 6.00
N ASN A 331 21.68 -17.19 4.85
CA ASN A 331 21.13 -15.85 4.70
C ASN A 331 19.60 -15.83 4.89
N GLU A 332 19.12 -14.74 5.49
CA GLU A 332 17.73 -14.53 5.87
C GLU A 332 17.26 -13.16 5.36
N TRP A 333 16.14 -13.11 4.64
CA TRP A 333 15.68 -11.89 3.97
C TRP A 333 14.18 -11.65 4.10
N ASN A 334 13.77 -10.43 3.71
CA ASN A 334 12.39 -9.99 3.58
C ASN A 334 11.52 -10.33 4.81
N PRO A 335 11.81 -9.73 5.98
CA PRO A 335 11.02 -9.97 7.17
C PRO A 335 9.57 -9.50 6.98
N ALA A 336 8.65 -10.23 7.60
CA ALA A 336 7.26 -9.85 7.81
C ALA A 336 6.92 -10.03 9.29
N ILE A 337 6.09 -9.15 9.84
CA ILE A 337 5.76 -9.15 11.26
C ILE A 337 4.25 -9.08 11.47
N ALA A 338 3.74 -9.84 12.46
CA ALA A 338 2.35 -9.76 12.88
C ALA A 338 2.21 -9.97 14.38
N ALA A 339 1.35 -9.17 15.00
CA ALA A 339 0.93 -9.35 16.38
C ALA A 339 -0.36 -10.17 16.47
N GLY A 340 -0.41 -11.07 17.44
CA GLY A 340 -1.59 -11.82 17.85
C GLY A 340 -2.01 -11.46 19.28
N ALA A 341 -3.06 -12.11 19.76
CA ALA A 341 -3.53 -11.94 21.12
C ALA A 341 -2.52 -12.46 22.16
N GLY A 342 -2.56 -11.91 23.38
CA GLY A 342 -1.75 -12.35 24.51
C GLY A 342 -0.27 -11.96 24.43
N GLY A 343 0.05 -10.84 23.78
CA GLY A 343 1.42 -10.34 23.62
C GLY A 343 2.25 -11.10 22.59
N ARG A 344 1.61 -11.97 21.79
CA ARG A 344 2.27 -12.77 20.77
C ARG A 344 2.72 -11.88 19.62
N VAL A 345 3.99 -11.95 19.25
CA VAL A 345 4.52 -11.29 18.04
C VAL A 345 5.28 -12.32 17.23
N THR A 346 4.93 -12.48 15.97
CA THR A 346 5.64 -13.40 15.05
C THR A 346 6.36 -12.61 13.99
N VAL A 347 7.62 -12.95 13.78
CA VAL A 347 8.42 -12.49 12.65
C VAL A 347 8.66 -13.70 11.75
N ALA A 348 8.32 -13.57 10.48
CA ALA A 348 8.59 -14.55 9.43
C ALA A 348 9.55 -13.96 8.41
N TRP A 349 10.32 -14.80 7.72
CA TRP A 349 11.31 -14.36 6.72
C TRP A 349 11.58 -15.51 5.75
N ASP A 350 12.17 -15.19 4.60
CA ASP A 350 12.68 -16.21 3.69
C ASP A 350 14.15 -16.52 3.97
N SER A 351 14.50 -17.80 3.83
CA SER A 351 15.77 -18.37 4.24
C SER A 351 16.36 -19.22 3.13
N TYR A 352 17.66 -19.08 2.89
CA TYR A 352 18.41 -19.99 2.00
C TYR A 352 19.26 -21.01 2.77
N ARG A 353 18.96 -21.22 4.06
CA ARG A 353 19.76 -22.08 4.95
C ARG A 353 19.79 -23.56 4.54
N ASN A 354 18.86 -24.00 3.69
CA ASN A 354 18.74 -25.37 3.21
C ASN A 354 19.17 -25.56 1.74
N GLY A 355 19.75 -24.54 1.10
CA GLY A 355 20.13 -24.58 -0.33
C GLY A 355 18.99 -24.27 -1.29
N ASN A 356 17.82 -23.91 -0.78
CA ASN A 356 16.64 -23.41 -1.47
C ASN A 356 15.93 -22.37 -0.58
N TYR A 357 15.02 -21.57 -1.17
CA TYR A 357 14.25 -20.58 -0.42
C TYR A 357 13.07 -21.24 0.30
N ASP A 358 13.11 -21.20 1.64
CA ASP A 358 12.06 -21.67 2.55
C ASP A 358 11.58 -20.51 3.43
N ILE A 359 10.38 -20.63 4.03
CA ILE A 359 9.87 -19.63 4.98
C ILE A 359 10.03 -20.14 6.41
N PHE A 360 10.76 -19.38 7.22
CA PHE A 360 10.92 -19.59 8.66
C PHE A 360 10.19 -18.52 9.45
N ALA A 361 9.91 -18.81 10.72
CA ALA A 361 9.41 -17.82 11.65
C ALA A 361 9.87 -18.09 13.08
N ARG A 362 9.83 -17.02 13.88
CA ARG A 362 10.01 -17.08 15.32
C ARG A 362 8.94 -16.23 15.98
N THR A 363 8.43 -16.73 17.11
CA THR A 363 7.34 -16.08 17.84
C THR A 363 7.82 -15.69 19.23
N ALA A 364 7.68 -14.42 19.59
CA ALA A 364 7.86 -13.92 20.95
C ALA A 364 6.52 -13.95 21.70
N THR A 365 6.58 -14.23 23.01
CA THR A 365 5.44 -14.07 23.94
C THR A 365 5.56 -12.83 24.81
N ALA A 366 6.75 -12.23 24.86
CA ALA A 366 7.07 -10.96 25.51
C ALA A 366 8.42 -10.46 24.97
N PRO A 367 8.82 -9.19 25.21
CA PRO A 367 10.13 -8.68 24.84
C PRO A 367 11.25 -9.60 25.36
N GLY A 368 12.16 -9.97 24.46
CA GLY A 368 13.25 -10.91 24.75
C GLY A 368 12.86 -12.38 24.95
N LYS A 369 11.56 -12.71 25.08
CA LYS A 369 11.07 -14.08 25.26
C LYS A 369 10.65 -14.70 23.93
N TRP A 370 11.66 -15.04 23.11
CA TRP A 370 11.45 -15.73 21.85
C TRP A 370 11.38 -17.24 22.03
N GLY A 371 10.38 -17.87 21.40
CA GLY A 371 10.33 -19.31 21.22
C GLY A 371 11.39 -19.81 20.21
N PRO A 372 11.36 -21.11 19.87
CA PRO A 372 12.25 -21.66 18.86
C PRO A 372 11.95 -21.08 17.47
N GLU A 373 12.98 -21.01 16.62
CA GLU A 373 12.76 -20.88 15.18
C GLU A 373 12.08 -22.13 14.65
N ARG A 374 11.10 -21.95 13.77
CA ARG A 374 10.38 -23.05 13.15
C ARG A 374 10.19 -22.78 11.66
N PRO A 375 10.31 -23.80 10.79
CA PRO A 375 9.89 -23.66 9.41
C PRO A 375 8.35 -23.51 9.38
N LEU A 376 7.86 -22.52 8.65
CA LEU A 376 6.43 -22.40 8.32
C LEU A 376 6.12 -23.13 7.02
N VAL A 377 7.01 -23.01 6.04
CA VAL A 377 6.94 -23.80 4.80
C VAL A 377 8.35 -24.12 4.35
N HIS A 378 8.60 -25.39 4.03
CA HIS A 378 9.88 -25.87 3.55
C HIS A 378 9.64 -26.93 2.47
N SER A 379 9.98 -26.61 1.23
CA SER A 379 9.81 -27.54 0.10
C SER A 379 10.78 -27.18 -1.01
N ALA A 380 11.02 -28.10 -1.96
CA ALA A 380 11.93 -27.84 -3.09
C ALA A 380 11.49 -26.70 -4.04
N ARG A 381 10.36 -26.02 -3.77
CA ARG A 381 9.90 -24.86 -4.54
C ARG A 381 10.67 -23.62 -4.11
N TYR A 382 10.60 -22.58 -4.95
CA TYR A 382 11.03 -21.25 -4.53
C TYR A 382 9.95 -20.64 -3.64
N GLU A 383 10.27 -20.37 -2.37
CA GLU A 383 9.33 -19.86 -1.37
C GLU A 383 9.89 -18.61 -0.69
N ALA A 384 9.47 -17.43 -1.11
CA ALA A 384 10.06 -16.17 -0.65
C ALA A 384 9.00 -15.08 -0.42
N TYR A 385 9.42 -13.95 0.14
CA TYR A 385 8.57 -12.77 0.38
C TYR A 385 7.31 -13.11 1.19
N PRO A 386 7.47 -13.56 2.45
CA PRO A 386 6.33 -13.87 3.28
C PRO A 386 5.49 -12.62 3.58
N SER A 387 4.20 -12.80 3.76
CA SER A 387 3.31 -11.84 4.43
C SER A 387 2.43 -12.61 5.40
N ILE A 388 2.37 -12.14 6.64
CA ILE A 388 1.69 -12.83 7.74
C ILE A 388 0.67 -11.93 8.42
N ALA A 389 -0.39 -12.55 8.96
CA ALA A 389 -1.40 -11.86 9.77
C ALA A 389 -2.01 -12.85 10.77
N TYR A 390 -2.47 -12.36 11.93
CA TYR A 390 -3.31 -13.14 12.83
C TYR A 390 -4.80 -12.87 12.52
N ASP A 391 -5.63 -13.89 12.51
CA ASP A 391 -7.09 -13.70 12.49
C ASP A 391 -7.66 -13.50 13.91
N HIS A 392 -8.98 -13.24 13.98
CA HIS A 392 -9.69 -13.05 15.25
C HIS A 392 -9.68 -14.27 16.17
N GLN A 393 -9.34 -15.46 15.67
CA GLN A 393 -9.16 -16.69 16.45
C GLN A 393 -7.71 -16.90 16.87
N ASN A 394 -6.84 -15.89 16.69
CA ASN A 394 -5.42 -15.92 16.97
C ASN A 394 -4.66 -16.98 16.16
N ARG A 395 -5.14 -17.33 14.96
CA ARG A 395 -4.45 -18.22 14.02
C ARG A 395 -3.57 -17.40 13.09
N LEU A 396 -2.33 -17.85 12.89
CA LEU A 396 -1.39 -17.22 11.97
C LEU A 396 -1.69 -17.64 10.53
N TRP A 397 -1.98 -16.66 9.67
CA TRP A 397 -2.09 -16.79 8.22
C TRP A 397 -0.79 -16.37 7.56
N LEU A 398 -0.42 -17.07 6.49
CA LEU A 398 0.76 -16.81 5.69
C LEU A 398 0.40 -16.81 4.20
N THR A 399 0.88 -15.80 3.49
CA THR A 399 0.98 -15.78 2.03
C THR A 399 2.45 -15.62 1.63
N LYS A 400 2.79 -16.06 0.42
CA LYS A 400 4.17 -16.06 -0.07
C LYS A 400 4.23 -16.05 -1.59
N LYS A 401 5.35 -15.62 -2.15
CA LYS A 401 5.71 -15.89 -3.53
C LYS A 401 6.16 -17.34 -3.66
N ALA A 402 5.44 -18.11 -4.45
CA ALA A 402 5.80 -19.47 -4.82
C ALA A 402 5.99 -19.57 -6.33
N VAL A 403 7.12 -20.12 -6.78
CA VAL A 403 7.35 -20.43 -8.19
C VAL A 403 7.51 -21.94 -8.31
N ASN A 404 6.50 -22.59 -8.91
CA ASN A 404 6.73 -23.84 -9.63
C ASN A 404 7.41 -23.47 -10.96
N SER A 405 7.87 -24.42 -11.74
CA SER A 405 8.17 -24.24 -13.18
C SER A 405 6.93 -23.82 -14.02
N GLY A 406 6.22 -22.76 -13.59
CA GLY A 406 4.89 -22.30 -13.97
C GLY A 406 4.31 -21.45 -12.81
N ALA A 407 4.36 -20.12 -12.92
CA ALA A 407 4.02 -19.17 -11.86
C ALA A 407 2.58 -19.33 -11.32
N ARG A 408 2.42 -19.59 -10.01
CA ARG A 408 1.16 -19.42 -9.27
C ARG A 408 1.46 -18.97 -7.84
N ILE A 409 0.90 -17.84 -7.43
CA ILE A 409 0.78 -17.46 -6.01
C ILE A 409 -0.17 -18.45 -5.36
N SER A 410 0.26 -19.14 -4.30
CA SER A 410 -0.58 -20.08 -3.55
C SER A 410 -0.62 -19.70 -2.08
N ALA A 411 -1.81 -19.41 -1.56
CA ALA A 411 -2.09 -19.46 -0.12
C ALA A 411 -2.37 -20.92 0.26
N ARG A 412 -1.65 -21.49 1.24
CA ARG A 412 -2.00 -22.78 1.84
C ARG A 412 -2.24 -22.60 3.34
N MET A 413 -3.44 -22.97 3.75
CA MET A 413 -3.90 -23.02 5.13
C MET A 413 -3.65 -24.43 5.67
N ARG A 414 -2.90 -24.57 6.78
CA ARG A 414 -3.07 -25.58 7.82
C ARG A 414 -1.99 -25.44 8.90
N GLN A 415 -2.42 -25.13 10.13
CA GLN A 415 -1.89 -25.77 11.32
C GLN A 415 -3.07 -26.08 12.25
N ARG A 416 -3.35 -27.37 12.46
CA ARG A 416 -4.12 -27.82 13.62
C ARG A 416 -3.13 -27.98 14.78
N VAL A 417 -3.65 -27.60 15.95
CA VAL A 417 -3.09 -27.54 17.33
C VAL A 417 -1.77 -28.27 17.55
#